data_AF-A0A920AZ20-F1
#
_entry.id   AF-A0A920AZ20-F1
#
_cell.length_a   1.000
_cell.length_b   1.000
_cell.length_c   1.000
_cell.angle_alpha   90.00
_cell.angle_beta   90.00
_cell.angle_gamma   90.00
#
_symmetry.space_group_name_H-M   'P 1'
#
loop_
_entity.id
_entity.type
_entity.pdbx_description
1 polymer ?
#
loop_
_entity_poly.entity_id
_entity_poly.type
_entity_poly.pdbx_seq_one_letter_code
_entity_poly.pdbx_strand_id
1 'polypeptide(L)' 'MFQILSLNFKWPMMNNHLNQNVSTLLMVTAERYIHINSTMIKNVGGLGGDISSYVSEFVLNQLKKKMPSSN' A
#
# COMPACT_ATOMS: atom_id res chain seq x y z
N MET A 1 1.88 6.11 -12.94
CA MET A 1 2.66 7.04 -12.08
C MET A 1 1.98 8.40 -11.91
N PHE A 2 1.73 9.16 -12.99
CA PHE A 2 1.09 10.49 -12.91
C PHE A 2 -0.24 10.53 -12.12
N GLN A 3 -1.13 9.55 -12.32
CA GLN A 3 -2.44 9.53 -11.63
C GLN A 3 -2.34 9.39 -10.11
N ILE A 4 -1.36 8.62 -9.59
CA ILE A 4 -1.20 8.40 -8.14
C ILE A 4 -0.77 9.70 -7.45
N LEU A 5 0.14 10.46 -8.06
CA LEU A 5 0.59 11.75 -7.53
C LEU A 5 -0.56 12.77 -7.48
N SER A 6 -1.34 12.88 -8.57
CA SER A 6 -2.46 13.82 -8.66
C SER A 6 -3.56 13.57 -7.61
N LEU A 7 -3.84 12.30 -7.29
CA LEU A 7 -4.81 11.95 -6.25
C LEU A 7 -4.29 12.30 -4.86
N ASN A 8 -3.03 11.94 -4.56
CA ASN A 8 -2.47 12.14 -3.22
C ASN A 8 -2.13 13.60 -2.93
N PHE A 9 -1.89 14.45 -3.93
CA PHE A 9 -1.54 15.86 -3.76
C PHE A 9 -2.67 16.72 -3.13
N LYS A 10 -3.93 16.28 -3.24
CA LYS A 10 -5.08 17.00 -2.66
C LYS A 10 -5.01 17.07 -1.12
N TRP A 11 -4.50 16.01 -0.47
CA TRP A 11 -4.45 15.92 0.99
C TRP A 11 -3.41 16.84 1.63
N PRO A 12 -2.14 16.90 1.17
CA PRO A 12 -1.16 17.88 1.63
C PRO A 12 -1.67 19.31 1.54
N MET A 13 -2.35 19.69 0.44
CA MET A 13 -2.91 21.03 0.29
C MET A 13 -4.00 21.32 1.33
N MET A 14 -4.89 20.35 1.57
CA MET A 14 -5.94 20.48 2.58
C MET A 14 -5.36 20.50 4.01
N ASN A 15 -4.36 19.66 4.30
CA ASN A 15 -3.70 19.62 5.60
C ASN A 15 -2.93 20.92 5.88
N ASN A 16 -2.26 21.49 4.88
CA ASN A 16 -1.60 22.78 5.01
C ASN A 16 -2.61 23.92 5.23
N HIS A 17 -3.80 23.84 4.63
CA HIS A 17 -4.89 24.78 4.89
C HIS A 17 -5.43 24.66 6.32
N LEU A 18 -5.56 23.44 6.85
CA LEU A 18 -6.05 23.18 8.20
C LEU A 18 -5.00 23.52 9.28
N ASN A 19 -3.72 23.25 9.03
CA ASN A 19 -2.64 23.49 9.97
C ASN A 19 -1.31 23.73 9.24
N GLN A 20 -0.86 24.98 9.21
CA GLN A 20 0.36 25.41 8.53
C GLN A 20 1.66 24.94 9.21
N ASN A 21 1.58 24.41 10.44
CA ASN A 21 2.77 23.88 11.14
C ASN A 21 3.13 22.45 10.73
N VAL A 22 2.27 21.77 9.94
CA VAL A 22 2.50 20.39 9.51
C VAL A 22 2.93 20.38 8.04
N SER A 23 4.18 19.99 7.80
CA SER A 23 4.71 19.79 6.45
C SER A 23 4.50 18.35 6.00
N THR A 24 4.09 18.16 4.74
CA THR A 24 3.87 16.84 4.15
C THR A 24 4.88 16.60 3.02
N LEU A 25 5.74 15.60 3.17
CA LEU A 25 6.67 15.16 2.12
C LEU A 25 6.03 14.06 1.28
N LEU A 26 6.02 14.26 -0.04
CA LEU A 26 5.60 13.24 -1.01
C LEU A 26 6.83 12.54 -1.58
N MET A 27 6.79 11.21 -1.60
CA MET A 27 7.84 10.38 -2.22
C MET A 27 7.23 9.52 -3.32
N VAL A 28 7.99 9.35 -4.39
CA VAL A 28 7.61 8.47 -5.50
C VAL A 28 8.13 7.06 -5.20
N THR A 29 7.33 6.05 -5.50
CA THR A 29 7.75 4.64 -5.38
C THR A 29 8.67 4.24 -6.52
N ALA A 30 9.63 3.33 -6.24
CA ALA A 30 10.44 2.72 -7.29
C ALA A 30 9.56 1.93 -8.27
N GLU A 31 9.96 1.88 -9.54
CA GLU A 31 9.17 1.27 -10.64
C GLU A 31 8.70 -0.16 -10.33
N ARG A 32 9.57 -0.97 -9.73
CA ARG A 32 9.29 -2.35 -9.32
C ARG A 32 8.13 -2.51 -8.32
N TYR A 33 7.68 -1.44 -7.67
CA TYR A 33 6.60 -1.47 -6.69
C TYR A 33 5.38 -0.63 -7.08
N ILE A 34 5.38 -0.01 -8.27
CA ILE A 34 4.27 0.85 -8.74
C ILE A 34 2.96 0.07 -8.91
N HIS A 35 3.04 -1.21 -9.24
CA HIS A 35 1.88 -2.05 -9.54
C HIS A 35 1.26 -2.71 -8.29
N ILE A 36 1.88 -2.55 -7.13
CA ILE A 36 1.50 -3.27 -5.93
C ILE A 36 0.58 -2.40 -5.07
N ASN A 37 -0.52 -2.99 -4.61
CA ASN A 37 -1.37 -2.38 -3.60
C ASN A 37 -1.82 -3.41 -2.55
N SER A 38 -2.16 -2.93 -1.35
CA SER A 38 -2.54 -3.80 -0.23
C SER A 38 -3.77 -4.66 -0.51
N THR A 39 -4.68 -4.23 -1.38
CA THR A 39 -5.88 -5.00 -1.76
C THR A 39 -5.51 -6.15 -2.71
N MET A 40 -4.67 -5.90 -3.69
CA MET A 40 -4.16 -6.89 -4.65
C MET A 40 -3.38 -7.97 -3.91
N ILE A 41 -2.45 -7.60 -3.02
CA ILE A 41 -1.70 -8.58 -2.23
C ILE A 41 -2.65 -9.47 -1.40
N LYS A 42 -3.67 -8.88 -0.76
CA LYS A 42 -4.66 -9.64 0.01
C LYS A 42 -5.48 -10.57 -0.87
N ASN A 43 -5.88 -10.13 -2.07
CA ASN A 43 -6.64 -10.96 -3.00
C ASN A 43 -5.79 -12.14 -3.50
N VAL A 44 -4.55 -11.88 -3.93
CA VAL A 44 -3.64 -12.94 -4.40
C VAL A 44 -3.32 -13.93 -3.28
N GLY A 45 -2.97 -13.43 -2.09
CA GLY A 45 -2.71 -14.29 -0.92
C GLY A 45 -3.94 -15.08 -0.48
N GLY A 46 -5.14 -14.50 -0.58
CA GLY A 46 -6.41 -15.17 -0.26
C GLY A 46 -6.78 -16.27 -1.25
N LEU A 47 -6.33 -16.16 -2.50
CA LEU A 47 -6.51 -17.18 -3.55
C LEU A 47 -5.40 -18.25 -3.52
N GLY A 48 -4.48 -18.22 -2.54
CA GLY A 48 -3.37 -19.18 -2.44
C GLY A 48 -2.18 -18.86 -3.35
N GLY A 49 -2.12 -17.67 -3.94
CA GLY A 49 -0.96 -17.22 -4.70
C GLY A 49 0.24 -16.86 -3.81
N ASP A 50 1.45 -17.08 -4.32
CA ASP A 50 2.67 -16.71 -3.61
C ASP A 50 2.90 -15.20 -3.65
N ILE A 51 3.05 -14.60 -2.48
CA ILE A 51 3.28 -13.17 -2.27
C ILE A 51 4.61 -12.88 -1.55
N SER A 52 5.44 -13.91 -1.33
CA SER A 52 6.69 -13.83 -0.55
C SER A 52 7.70 -12.81 -1.08
N SER A 53 7.70 -12.54 -2.39
CA SER A 53 8.58 -11.54 -3.02
C SER A 53 8.14 -10.08 -2.80
N TYR A 54 6.90 -9.86 -2.34
CA TYR A 54 6.28 -8.53 -2.24
C TYR A 54 6.05 -8.07 -0.80
N VAL A 55 6.15 -8.97 0.18
CA VAL A 55 5.95 -8.67 1.59
C VAL A 55 7.06 -9.27 2.44
N SER A 56 7.34 -8.64 3.58
CA SER A 56 8.23 -9.22 4.58
C SER A 56 7.63 -10.51 5.16
N GLU A 57 8.48 -11.45 5.57
CA GLU A 57 8.09 -12.73 6.17
C GLU A 57 7.16 -12.56 7.37
N PHE A 58 7.38 -11.52 8.19
CA PHE A 58 6.50 -11.18 9.30
C PHE A 58 5.06 -10.92 8.83
N VAL A 59 4.90 -10.13 7.77
CA VAL A 59 3.58 -9.79 7.21
C VAL A 59 2.94 -11.01 6.56
N LEU A 60 3.73 -11.86 5.90
CA LEU A 60 3.26 -13.11 5.30
C LEU A 60 2.67 -14.06 6.36
N ASN A 61 3.36 -14.23 7.50
CA ASN A 61 2.89 -15.05 8.60
C ASN A 61 1.60 -14.50 9.23
N GLN A 62 1.49 -13.18 9.38
CA GLN A 62 0.28 -12.54 9.90
C GLN A 62 -0.89 -12.59 8.91
N LEU A 63 -0.62 -12.49 7.61
CA LEU A 63 -1.64 -12.67 6.57
C LEU A 63 -2.18 -14.10 6.55
N LYS A 64 -1.30 -15.11 6.63
CA LYS A 64 -1.70 -16.53 6.75
C LYS A 64 -2.55 -16.82 7.98
N LYS A 65 -2.24 -16.20 9.13
CA LYS A 65 -3.05 -16.33 10.35
C LYS A 65 -4.40 -15.62 10.26
N LYS A 66 -4.46 -14.49 9.54
CA LYS A 66 -5.67 -13.67 9.40
C LYS A 66 -6.63 -14.23 8.35
N MET A 67 -6.11 -14.90 7.32
CA MET A 67 -6.93 -15.57 6.32
C MET A 67 -7.43 -16.88 6.91
N PRO A 68 -8.75 -17.04 7.13
CA PRO A 68 -9.28 -18.34 7.50
C PRO A 68 -8.94 -19.30 6.36
N SER A 69 -8.40 -20.46 6.71
CA SER A 69 -8.28 -21.61 5.81
C SER A 69 -9.58 -21.75 5.03
N SER A 70 -9.54 -21.50 3.72
CA SER A 70 -10.62 -21.94 2.84
C SER A 70 -10.71 -23.45 3.00
N ASN A 71 -11.79 -23.89 3.63
CA ASN A 71 -12.40 -25.15 3.26
C ASN A 71 -13.00 -25.02 1.85
#